data_AF-A0A6G3ZD68-F1
#
_entry.id   AF-A0A6G3ZD68-F1
#
_cell.length_a   1.000
_cell.length_b   1.000
_cell.length_c   1.000
_cell.angle_alpha   90.00
_cell.angle_beta   90.00
_cell.angle_gamma   90.00
#
_symmetry.space_group_name_H-M   'P 1'
#
loop_
_entity.id
_entity.type
_entity.pdbx_description
1 polymer ?
#
loop_
_entity_poly.entity_id
_entity_poly.type
_entity_poly.pdbx_seq_one_letter_code
_entity_poly.pdbx_strand_id
1 'polypeptide(L)'
;MVMDDPRYFPVDMDQQLSDNNVDAALAALKGVVEESATKTLDIPNTIKNGLKRGGLFLPEEKDVISEKMRIILMIDNGGFSMDIHIKKVTELFKKMKTRFAHDLETFYYHNTIYNYVYANERRTERLPIDRLLAKDPEYSVFIIGDAAMAPYELSSASLRHWHDLKEKFKKIAWLNPDPIRSWRFSYTVGVLAGIIPMYPLTPHGIEEAVIAMNKIKIIK
;
A
#
# COMPACT_ATOMS: atom_id res chain seq x y z
N MET A 1 7.63 33.06 -6.57
CA MET A 1 8.90 32.38 -6.23
C MET A 1 9.37 32.99 -4.92
N VAL A 2 9.06 32.36 -3.79
CA VAL A 2 9.46 32.84 -2.47
C VAL A 2 10.67 32.01 -2.06
N MET A 3 11.87 32.53 -2.32
CA MET A 3 13.14 32.01 -1.83
C MET A 3 13.61 32.97 -0.74
N ASP A 4 13.34 32.63 0.54
CA ASP A 4 14.04 33.08 1.78
C ASP A 4 13.15 32.91 3.04
N ASP A 5 12.47 31.78 3.20
CA ASP A 5 11.91 31.43 4.52
C ASP A 5 12.87 30.45 5.22
N PRO A 6 13.44 30.78 6.39
CA PRO A 6 14.28 29.86 7.16
C PRO A 6 13.57 28.56 7.58
N ARG A 7 12.24 28.49 7.40
CA ARG A 7 11.42 27.28 7.61
C ARG A 7 11.37 26.37 6.39
N TYR A 8 11.88 26.81 5.23
CA TYR A 8 11.93 26.03 4.00
C TYR A 8 13.29 25.34 3.85
N PHE A 9 13.57 24.40 4.76
CA PHE A 9 14.62 23.41 4.49
C PHE A 9 14.10 22.43 3.43
N PRO A 10 14.88 22.12 2.38
CA PRO A 10 14.49 21.08 1.45
C PRO A 10 14.30 19.78 2.25
N VAL A 11 13.11 19.17 2.13
CA VAL A 11 12.80 17.91 2.80
C VAL A 11 13.72 16.84 2.24
N ASP A 12 14.51 16.21 3.10
CA ASP A 12 15.33 15.07 2.72
C ASP A 12 14.43 13.85 2.51
N MET A 13 14.31 13.44 1.24
CA MET A 13 13.44 12.36 0.79
C MET A 13 14.05 10.96 1.03
N ASP A 14 15.36 10.88 1.26
CA ASP A 14 16.09 9.63 1.51
C ASP A 14 16.28 9.36 3.01
N GLN A 15 16.01 10.37 3.85
CA GLN A 15 16.02 10.19 5.29
C GLN A 15 14.90 9.24 5.74
N GLN A 16 15.20 8.38 6.72
CA GLN A 16 14.19 7.59 7.41
C GLN A 16 13.03 8.47 7.87
N LEU A 17 11.82 7.89 7.90
CA LEU A 17 10.63 8.62 8.31
C LEU A 17 10.80 9.33 9.65
N SER A 18 10.45 10.61 9.64
CA SER A 18 10.47 11.52 10.78
C SER A 18 9.37 12.55 10.59
N ASP A 19 9.00 13.26 11.66
CA ASP A 19 7.95 14.29 11.58
C ASP A 19 8.18 15.34 10.49
N ASN A 20 9.44 15.61 10.16
CA ASN A 20 9.82 16.60 9.13
C ASN A 20 9.56 16.13 7.70
N ASN A 21 9.44 14.82 7.45
CA ASN A 21 9.29 14.28 6.10
C ASN A 21 8.07 13.35 5.93
N VAL A 22 7.28 13.12 6.99
CA VAL A 22 6.03 12.33 6.87
C VAL A 22 5.06 12.94 5.86
N ASP A 23 4.95 14.27 5.77
CA ASP A 23 4.03 14.90 4.80
C ASP A 23 4.43 14.61 3.35
N ALA A 24 5.73 14.50 3.07
CA ALA A 24 6.23 14.12 1.76
C ALA A 24 5.95 12.64 1.44
N ALA A 25 6.13 11.75 2.43
CA ALA A 25 5.75 10.34 2.31
C ALA A 25 4.23 10.17 2.06
N LEU A 26 3.40 10.96 2.74
CA LEU A 26 1.95 10.97 2.51
C LEU A 26 1.60 11.51 1.12
N ALA A 27 2.33 12.51 0.62
CA ALA A 27 2.15 13.03 -0.74
C ALA A 27 2.50 11.97 -1.79
N ALA A 28 3.57 11.19 -1.58
CA ALA A 28 3.92 10.08 -2.45
C ALA A 28 2.80 9.00 -2.48
N LEU A 29 2.23 8.66 -1.32
CA LEU A 29 1.10 7.72 -1.25
C LEU A 29 -0.18 8.23 -1.92
N LYS A 30 -0.41 9.55 -1.97
CA LYS A 30 -1.54 10.09 -2.76
C LYS A 30 -1.43 9.77 -4.25
N GLY A 31 -0.22 9.51 -4.73
CA GLY A 31 0.02 9.05 -6.09
C GLY A 31 -0.46 7.62 -6.35
N VAL A 32 -0.97 6.87 -5.37
CA VAL A 32 -1.59 5.55 -5.61
C VAL A 32 -2.90 5.75 -6.38
N VAL A 33 -2.83 5.82 -7.69
CA VAL A 33 -4.00 6.05 -8.52
C VAL A 33 -4.66 4.72 -8.83
N GLU A 34 -5.93 4.59 -8.45
CA GLU A 34 -6.81 3.57 -8.98
C GLU A 34 -7.52 4.17 -10.20
N GLU A 35 -7.00 3.92 -11.40
CA GLU A 35 -7.75 4.20 -12.63
C GLU A 35 -8.82 3.12 -12.82
N SER A 36 -9.94 3.23 -12.10
CA SER A 36 -11.15 2.49 -12.46
C SER A 36 -12.01 3.38 -13.34
N ALA A 37 -11.92 3.25 -14.65
CA ALA A 37 -12.94 3.78 -15.55
C ALA A 37 -14.20 2.93 -15.39
N THR A 38 -15.15 3.41 -14.57
CA THR A 38 -16.47 2.79 -14.49
C THR A 38 -17.36 3.51 -15.49
N LYS A 39 -17.93 2.76 -16.43
CA LYS A 39 -18.90 3.32 -17.35
C LYS A 39 -20.21 3.58 -16.60
N THR A 40 -20.68 4.82 -16.67
CA THR A 40 -21.97 5.22 -16.09
C THR A 40 -22.85 5.81 -17.17
N LEU A 41 -24.16 5.72 -16.99
CA LEU A 41 -25.12 6.31 -17.90
C LEU A 41 -24.98 7.85 -17.89
N ASP A 42 -24.61 8.42 -19.03
CA ASP A 42 -24.60 9.86 -19.27
C ASP A 42 -26.02 10.31 -19.62
N ILE A 43 -26.82 10.54 -18.58
CA ILE A 43 -28.21 11.02 -18.72
C ILE A 43 -28.27 12.32 -19.54
N PRO A 44 -27.41 13.35 -19.29
CA PRO A 44 -27.39 14.56 -20.11
C PRO A 44 -27.18 14.32 -21.62
N ASN A 45 -26.17 13.53 -22.01
CA ASN A 45 -25.93 13.26 -23.43
C ASN A 45 -27.00 12.35 -24.04
N THR A 46 -27.48 11.35 -23.29
CA THR A 46 -28.59 10.49 -23.69
C THR A 46 -29.83 11.32 -24.05
N ILE A 47 -30.21 12.28 -23.20
CA ILE A 47 -31.35 13.18 -23.45
C ILE A 47 -31.07 14.08 -24.66
N LYS A 48 -29.90 14.73 -24.69
CA LYS A 48 -29.53 15.67 -25.75
C LYS A 48 -29.53 15.01 -27.13
N ASN A 49 -28.91 13.83 -27.26
CA ASN A 49 -28.82 13.12 -28.52
C ASN A 49 -30.12 12.40 -28.87
N GLY A 50 -30.91 11.97 -27.88
CA GLY A 50 -32.25 11.44 -28.12
C GLY A 50 -33.22 12.48 -28.69
N LEU A 51 -33.15 13.73 -28.21
CA LEU A 51 -33.89 14.84 -28.79
C LEU A 51 -33.47 15.12 -30.24
N LYS A 52 -32.16 15.09 -30.54
CA LYS A 52 -31.64 15.22 -31.92
C LYS A 52 -32.08 14.08 -32.84
N ARG A 53 -32.31 12.88 -32.28
CA ARG A 53 -32.78 11.68 -33.00
C ARG A 53 -34.31 11.58 -33.06
N GLY A 54 -35.04 12.69 -32.86
CA GLY A 54 -36.49 12.73 -32.98
C GLY A 54 -37.23 11.95 -31.88
N GLY A 55 -36.64 11.85 -30.68
CA GLY A 55 -37.25 11.16 -29.53
C GLY A 55 -36.75 9.73 -29.31
N LEU A 56 -35.75 9.27 -30.08
CA LEU A 56 -35.11 7.97 -29.86
C LEU A 56 -33.93 8.09 -28.88
N PHE A 57 -34.14 7.74 -27.62
CA PHE A 57 -33.14 7.82 -26.55
C PHE A 57 -32.34 6.50 -26.45
N LEU A 58 -31.15 6.46 -27.05
CA LEU A 58 -30.22 5.36 -26.84
C LEU A 58 -29.32 5.68 -25.65
N PRO A 59 -29.09 4.75 -24.70
CA PRO A 59 -28.18 4.94 -23.58
C PRO A 59 -26.78 5.34 -24.06
N GLU A 60 -26.29 6.49 -23.61
CA GLU A 60 -24.92 6.92 -23.85
C GLU A 60 -24.11 6.78 -22.56
N GLU A 61 -22.93 6.19 -22.67
CA GLU A 61 -22.05 5.93 -21.53
C GLU A 61 -20.98 7.02 -21.44
N LYS A 62 -20.61 7.40 -20.22
CA LYS A 62 -19.40 8.17 -19.94
C LYS A 62 -18.51 7.43 -18.97
N ASP A 63 -17.21 7.63 -19.13
CA ASP A 63 -16.25 7.19 -18.14
C ASP A 63 -16.37 8.08 -16.90
N VAL A 64 -16.63 7.46 -15.76
CA VAL A 64 -16.41 8.08 -14.46
C VAL A 64 -15.11 7.53 -13.93
N ILE A 65 -14.11 8.42 -13.86
CA ILE A 65 -12.88 8.17 -13.13
C ILE A 65 -13.24 8.43 -11.66
N SER A 66 -13.36 7.36 -10.87
CA SER A 66 -13.44 7.48 -9.43
C SER A 66 -12.10 7.12 -8.82
N GLU A 67 -11.46 8.07 -8.14
CA GLU A 67 -10.24 7.84 -7.35
C GLU A 67 -10.58 7.19 -6.00
N LYS A 68 -11.25 6.04 -6.00
CA LYS A 68 -11.40 5.26 -4.76
C LYS A 68 -10.15 4.43 -4.59
N MET A 69 -9.19 4.95 -3.84
CA MET A 69 -7.90 4.30 -3.60
C MET A 69 -8.03 3.25 -2.51
N ARG A 70 -8.22 1.97 -2.86
CA ARG A 70 -8.34 0.89 -1.88
C ARG A 70 -6.96 0.40 -1.43
N ILE A 71 -6.61 0.64 -0.17
CA ILE A 71 -5.31 0.26 0.41
C ILE A 71 -5.49 -0.80 1.49
N ILE A 72 -4.70 -1.86 1.39
CA ILE A 72 -4.41 -2.75 2.52
C ILE A 72 -3.03 -2.44 3.03
N LEU A 73 -2.94 -2.31 4.34
CA LEU A 73 -1.69 -2.10 5.03
C LEU A 73 -1.44 -3.23 6.02
N MET A 74 -0.28 -3.86 5.93
CA MET A 74 0.12 -4.97 6.78
C MET A 74 1.37 -4.57 7.56
N ILE A 75 1.31 -4.61 8.90
CA ILE A 75 2.37 -4.10 9.76
C ILE A 75 2.94 -5.23 10.62
N ASP A 76 4.25 -5.44 10.54
CA ASP A 76 4.95 -6.23 11.54
C ASP A 76 5.04 -5.42 12.83
N ASN A 77 4.47 -5.96 13.90
CA ASN A 77 4.54 -5.37 15.22
C ASN A 77 5.01 -6.37 16.27
N GLY A 78 5.80 -7.35 15.84
CA GLY A 78 6.54 -8.23 16.74
C GLY A 78 8.04 -8.22 16.46
N GLY A 79 8.78 -8.91 17.33
CA GLY A 79 10.23 -8.91 17.33
C GLY A 79 10.84 -7.63 17.94
N PHE A 80 12.00 -7.79 18.59
CA PHE A 80 12.78 -6.66 19.14
C PHE A 80 13.32 -5.72 18.07
N SER A 81 13.52 -6.23 16.86
CA SER A 81 14.07 -5.48 15.73
C SER A 81 13.09 -4.44 15.21
N MET A 82 11.78 -4.68 15.37
CA MET A 82 10.74 -3.70 15.03
C MET A 82 10.48 -2.66 16.13
N ASP A 83 10.87 -2.90 17.39
CA ASP A 83 10.56 -2.01 18.52
C ASP A 83 11.02 -0.56 18.28
N ILE A 84 12.18 -0.37 17.64
CA ILE A 84 12.74 0.95 17.33
C ILE A 84 11.95 1.68 16.21
N HIS A 85 11.17 0.94 15.42
CA HIS A 85 10.45 1.44 14.25
C HIS A 85 8.95 1.63 14.53
N ILE A 86 8.38 0.88 15.48
CA ILE A 86 6.93 0.87 15.78
C ILE A 86 6.38 2.29 15.96
N LYS A 87 7.08 3.16 16.71
CA LYS A 87 6.59 4.53 16.95
C LYS A 87 6.43 5.32 15.64
N LYS A 88 7.46 5.31 14.78
CA LYS A 88 7.48 6.03 13.49
C LYS A 88 6.42 5.49 12.54
N VAL A 89 6.35 4.15 12.44
CA VAL A 89 5.36 3.44 11.63
C VAL A 89 3.93 3.79 12.10
N THR A 90 3.69 3.77 13.40
CA THR A 90 2.40 4.13 14.00
C THR A 90 2.03 5.59 13.74
N GLU A 91 2.97 6.53 13.83
CA GLU A 91 2.74 7.95 13.56
C GLU A 91 2.40 8.22 12.09
N LEU A 92 3.13 7.62 11.14
CA LEU A 92 2.78 7.67 9.72
C LEU A 92 1.33 7.21 9.51
N PHE A 93 0.96 6.08 10.11
CA PHE A 93 -0.37 5.51 9.90
C PHE A 93 -1.50 6.23 10.61
N LYS A 94 -1.25 6.85 11.77
CA LYS A 94 -2.21 7.76 12.39
C LYS A 94 -2.51 8.93 11.46
N LYS A 95 -1.47 9.54 10.85
CA LYS A 95 -1.63 10.63 9.89
C LYS A 95 -2.33 10.15 8.60
N MET A 96 -2.06 8.94 8.13
CA MET A 96 -2.79 8.32 7.01
C MET A 96 -4.27 8.09 7.33
N LYS A 97 -4.61 7.46 8.45
CA LYS A 97 -6.01 7.17 8.80
C LYS A 97 -6.87 8.43 8.84
N THR A 98 -6.34 9.54 9.35
CA THR A 98 -7.05 10.83 9.34
C THR A 98 -7.31 11.36 7.93
N ARG A 99 -6.43 11.03 6.96
CA ARG A 99 -6.46 11.56 5.59
C ARG A 99 -7.12 10.63 4.57
N PHE A 100 -7.24 9.33 4.89
CA PHE A 100 -7.73 8.26 4.00
C PHE A 100 -8.80 7.37 4.67
N ALA A 101 -9.56 7.92 5.62
CA ALA A 101 -10.39 7.18 6.59
C ALA A 101 -11.43 6.20 6.01
N HIS A 102 -11.74 6.24 4.71
CA HIS A 102 -12.79 5.41 4.10
C HIS A 102 -12.26 4.28 3.22
N ASP A 103 -10.96 4.24 2.92
CA ASP A 103 -10.41 3.29 1.94
C ASP A 103 -9.13 2.55 2.42
N LEU A 104 -8.75 2.70 3.70
CA LEU A 104 -7.57 2.04 4.30
C LEU A 104 -7.96 0.93 5.29
N GLU A 105 -7.56 -0.30 5.00
CA GLU A 105 -7.62 -1.44 5.92
C GLU A 105 -6.26 -1.73 6.53
N THR A 106 -6.19 -1.95 7.84
CA THR A 106 -4.92 -2.22 8.55
C THR A 106 -4.95 -3.61 9.18
N PHE A 107 -3.90 -4.39 8.94
CA PHE A 107 -3.66 -5.68 9.56
C PHE A 107 -2.26 -5.74 10.18
N TYR A 108 -2.09 -6.63 11.15
CA TYR A 108 -0.83 -6.82 11.87
C TYR A 108 -0.38 -8.28 11.80
N TYR A 109 0.93 -8.51 11.84
CA TYR A 109 1.53 -9.85 11.92
C TYR A 109 2.78 -9.82 12.81
N HIS A 110 3.43 -10.98 13.02
CA HIS A 110 4.62 -11.10 13.84
C HIS A 110 5.70 -11.84 13.07
N ASN A 111 6.74 -11.14 12.61
CA ASN A 111 7.83 -11.62 11.77
C ASN A 111 7.34 -12.09 10.38
N THR A 112 6.39 -13.02 10.34
CA THR A 112 5.85 -13.59 9.11
C THR A 112 4.37 -13.98 9.25
N ILE A 113 3.76 -14.38 8.14
CA ILE A 113 2.36 -14.82 8.08
C ILE A 113 2.28 -16.33 8.13
N TYR A 114 1.70 -16.85 9.21
CA TYR A 114 1.28 -18.24 9.33
C TYR A 114 -0.17 -18.33 8.80
N ASN A 115 -1.15 -18.76 9.58
CA ASN A 115 -2.51 -19.00 9.06
C ASN A 115 -3.43 -17.78 9.12
N TYR A 116 -3.01 -16.71 9.79
CA TYR A 116 -3.84 -15.53 10.03
C TYR A 116 -2.99 -14.28 10.19
N VAL A 117 -3.63 -13.15 9.96
CA VAL A 117 -3.19 -11.81 10.38
C VAL A 117 -4.08 -11.33 11.52
N TYR A 118 -3.83 -10.14 12.04
CA TYR A 118 -4.62 -9.56 13.11
C TYR A 118 -5.27 -8.24 12.70
N ALA A 119 -6.55 -8.06 13.00
CA ALA A 119 -7.30 -6.85 12.68
C ALA A 119 -7.00 -5.68 13.64
N ASN A 120 -6.35 -5.97 14.77
CA ASN A 120 -6.00 -4.96 15.77
C ASN A 120 -4.53 -5.04 16.21
N GLU A 121 -3.99 -3.89 16.64
CA GLU A 121 -2.59 -3.74 17.02
C GLU A 121 -2.18 -4.67 18.18
N ARG A 122 -3.13 -4.98 19.08
CA ARG A 122 -2.89 -5.88 20.23
C ARG A 122 -2.78 -7.35 19.83
N ARG A 123 -3.02 -7.68 18.55
CA ARG A 123 -3.02 -9.05 18.03
C ARG A 123 -3.94 -9.99 18.80
N THR A 124 -5.13 -9.51 19.16
CA THR A 124 -6.16 -10.33 19.80
C THR A 124 -7.23 -10.76 18.81
N GLU A 125 -7.46 -9.99 17.75
CA GLU A 125 -8.48 -10.26 16.73
C GLU A 125 -7.86 -10.94 15.51
N ARG A 126 -7.91 -12.27 15.45
CA ARG A 126 -7.35 -13.05 14.34
C ARG A 126 -8.27 -13.00 13.12
N LEU A 127 -7.68 -12.75 11.96
CA LEU A 127 -8.32 -12.87 10.65
C LEU A 127 -7.59 -13.94 9.83
N PRO A 128 -8.25 -15.06 9.46
CA PRO A 128 -7.66 -16.07 8.59
C PRO A 128 -7.15 -15.48 7.28
N ILE A 129 -6.01 -15.96 6.79
CA ILE A 129 -5.38 -15.43 5.57
C ILE A 129 -6.29 -15.54 4.35
N ASP A 130 -7.13 -16.58 4.27
CA ASP A 130 -8.12 -16.77 3.21
C ASP A 130 -9.10 -15.60 3.09
N ARG A 131 -9.43 -14.95 4.21
CA ARG A 131 -10.31 -13.76 4.21
C ARG A 131 -9.61 -12.56 3.58
N LEU A 132 -8.29 -12.48 3.70
CA LEU A 132 -7.48 -11.47 3.02
C LEU A 132 -7.39 -11.79 1.51
N LEU A 133 -7.12 -13.05 1.16
CA LEU A 133 -7.04 -13.51 -0.24
C LEU A 133 -8.39 -13.43 -0.99
N ALA A 134 -9.51 -13.45 -0.27
CA ALA A 134 -10.84 -13.25 -0.81
C ALA A 134 -11.17 -11.79 -1.17
N LYS A 135 -10.33 -10.81 -0.77
CA LYS A 135 -10.54 -9.39 -1.13
C LYS A 135 -10.35 -9.14 -2.62
N ASP A 136 -10.72 -7.94 -3.06
CA ASP A 136 -10.54 -7.54 -4.46
C ASP A 136 -9.04 -7.51 -4.83
N PRO A 137 -8.61 -8.11 -5.96
CA PRO A 137 -7.21 -8.06 -6.38
C PRO A 137 -6.70 -6.64 -6.75
N GLU A 138 -7.59 -5.66 -6.95
CA GLU A 138 -7.23 -4.28 -7.27
C GLU A 138 -6.69 -3.47 -6.08
N TYR A 139 -6.79 -4.00 -4.84
CA TYR A 139 -6.18 -3.35 -3.67
C TYR A 139 -4.68 -3.13 -3.87
N SER A 140 -4.21 -1.94 -3.48
CA SER A 140 -2.79 -1.68 -3.32
C SER A 140 -2.36 -2.11 -1.93
N VAL A 141 -1.42 -3.05 -1.85
CA VAL A 141 -0.98 -3.67 -0.60
C VAL A 141 0.41 -3.16 -0.22
N PHE A 142 0.51 -2.51 0.93
CA PHE A 142 1.78 -2.16 1.54
C PHE A 142 2.06 -3.05 2.74
N ILE A 143 3.22 -3.71 2.73
CA ILE A 143 3.72 -4.46 3.87
C ILE A 143 4.81 -3.63 4.53
N ILE A 144 4.79 -3.50 5.85
CA ILE A 144 5.83 -2.87 6.65
C ILE A 144 6.43 -3.91 7.58
N GLY A 145 7.74 -3.99 7.60
CA GLY A 145 8.51 -4.88 8.46
C GLY A 145 9.97 -4.90 8.05
N ASP A 146 10.86 -5.22 8.98
CA ASP A 146 12.29 -5.37 8.69
C ASP A 146 12.61 -6.66 7.90
N ALA A 147 11.63 -7.58 7.80
CA ALA A 147 11.77 -8.91 7.19
C ALA A 147 12.90 -9.77 7.81
N ALA A 148 13.42 -9.36 8.97
CA ALA A 148 14.55 -9.98 9.64
C ALA A 148 14.04 -10.90 10.75
N MET A 149 14.27 -12.20 10.59
CA MET A 149 13.80 -13.21 11.52
C MET A 149 14.71 -14.43 11.52
N ALA A 150 14.52 -15.35 12.47
CA ALA A 150 15.29 -16.58 12.43
C ALA A 150 14.86 -17.43 11.21
N PRO A 151 15.78 -18.10 10.49
CA PRO A 151 15.44 -18.82 9.26
C PRO A 151 14.31 -19.84 9.39
N TYR A 152 14.17 -20.48 10.56
CA TYR A 152 13.12 -21.46 10.81
C TYR A 152 11.71 -20.86 10.93
N GLU A 153 11.58 -19.55 11.14
CA GLU A 153 10.28 -18.86 11.18
C GLU A 153 9.63 -18.80 9.78
N LEU A 154 10.44 -18.71 8.72
CA LEU A 154 9.99 -18.84 7.33
C LEU A 154 9.77 -20.30 6.94
N SER A 155 8.75 -20.91 7.55
CA SER A 155 8.27 -22.23 7.16
C SER A 155 7.74 -22.26 5.71
N SER A 156 7.63 -23.44 5.12
CA SER A 156 7.04 -23.61 3.79
C SER A 156 5.60 -23.08 3.69
N ALA A 157 4.84 -23.13 4.79
CA ALA A 157 3.50 -22.56 4.83
C ALA A 157 3.52 -21.03 4.73
N SER A 158 4.42 -20.39 5.50
CA SER A 158 4.62 -18.95 5.46
C SER A 158 5.06 -18.47 4.07
N LEU A 159 6.02 -19.16 3.45
CA LEU A 159 6.46 -18.84 2.09
C LEU A 159 5.31 -18.94 1.08
N ARG A 160 4.47 -19.99 1.17
CA ARG A 160 3.29 -20.12 0.31
C ARG A 160 2.35 -18.91 0.48
N HIS A 161 2.03 -18.50 1.70
CA HIS A 161 1.14 -17.36 1.90
C HIS A 161 1.69 -16.06 1.32
N TRP A 162 3.00 -15.82 1.38
CA TRP A 162 3.60 -14.65 0.73
C TRP A 162 3.51 -14.73 -0.81
N HIS A 163 3.70 -15.92 -1.38
CA HIS A 163 3.46 -16.14 -2.80
C HIS A 163 1.99 -15.93 -3.18
N ASP A 164 1.05 -16.47 -2.41
CA ASP A 164 -0.39 -16.32 -2.65
C ASP A 164 -0.81 -14.84 -2.59
N LEU A 165 -0.27 -14.07 -1.64
CA LEU A 165 -0.48 -12.63 -1.56
C LEU A 165 0.07 -11.90 -2.79
N LYS A 166 1.28 -12.25 -3.23
CA LYS A 166 1.87 -11.66 -4.44
C LYS A 166 1.10 -12.03 -5.71
N GLU A 167 0.58 -13.24 -5.76
CA GLU A 167 -0.23 -13.70 -6.88
C GLU A 167 -1.57 -12.96 -6.92
N LYS A 168 -2.23 -12.82 -5.77
CA LYS A 168 -3.51 -12.15 -5.63
C LYS A 168 -3.43 -10.65 -5.89
N PHE A 169 -2.51 -9.96 -5.22
CA PHE A 169 -2.39 -8.50 -5.25
C PHE A 169 -1.18 -8.12 -6.09
N LYS A 170 -1.42 -7.72 -7.34
CA LYS A 170 -0.31 -7.37 -8.24
C LYS A 170 0.39 -6.08 -7.80
N LYS A 171 -0.39 -5.12 -7.30
CA LYS A 171 0.07 -3.88 -6.66
C LYS A 171 0.41 -4.17 -5.20
N ILE A 172 1.58 -4.76 -4.98
CA ILE A 172 2.10 -5.08 -3.64
C ILE A 172 3.55 -4.67 -3.51
N ALA A 173 3.88 -4.03 -2.40
CA ALA A 173 5.22 -3.56 -2.08
C ALA A 173 5.54 -3.80 -0.60
N TRP A 174 6.80 -4.12 -0.32
CA TRP A 174 7.35 -4.23 1.02
C TRP A 174 8.16 -2.98 1.34
N LEU A 175 7.87 -2.30 2.45
CA LEU A 175 8.59 -1.14 2.94
C LEU A 175 9.41 -1.55 4.17
N ASN A 176 10.72 -1.61 4.00
CA ASN A 176 11.63 -2.05 5.04
C ASN A 176 12.26 -0.84 5.77
N PRO A 177 12.09 -0.72 7.09
CA PRO A 177 12.61 0.40 7.86
C PRO A 177 14.12 0.35 8.10
N ASP A 178 14.75 -0.81 7.94
CA ASP A 178 16.20 -0.93 8.07
C ASP A 178 16.92 -0.34 6.84
N PRO A 179 18.14 0.22 7.00
CA PRO A 179 18.90 0.74 5.88
C PRO A 179 19.19 -0.32 4.82
N ILE A 180 19.06 -0.02 3.53
CA ILE A 180 19.30 -0.98 2.41
C ILE A 180 20.63 -1.74 2.55
N ARG A 181 21.66 -1.09 3.10
CA ARG A 181 22.98 -1.70 3.33
C ARG A 181 22.91 -2.90 4.28
N SER A 182 21.99 -2.93 5.24
CA SER A 182 21.86 -4.04 6.20
C SER A 182 21.15 -5.25 5.61
N TRP A 183 20.29 -5.07 4.60
CA TRP A 183 19.44 -6.12 4.05
C TRP A 183 20.23 -7.33 3.55
N ARG A 184 21.42 -7.09 2.99
CA ARG A 184 22.32 -8.14 2.49
C ARG A 184 22.81 -9.12 3.57
N PHE A 185 22.74 -8.73 4.84
CA PHE A 185 23.22 -9.55 5.95
C PHE A 185 22.12 -10.41 6.57
N SER A 186 20.86 -10.26 6.13
CA SER A 186 19.75 -11.07 6.58
C SER A 186 19.27 -11.99 5.46
N TYR A 187 19.36 -13.31 5.71
CA TYR A 187 18.89 -14.33 4.77
C TYR A 187 17.39 -14.18 4.47
N THR A 188 16.57 -13.97 5.51
CA THR A 188 15.12 -13.90 5.38
C THR A 188 14.67 -12.65 4.61
N VAL A 189 15.40 -11.54 4.76
CA VAL A 189 15.19 -10.32 3.95
C VAL A 189 15.42 -10.62 2.48
N GLY A 190 16.53 -11.30 2.14
CA GLY A 190 16.81 -11.69 0.76
C GLY A 190 15.74 -12.61 0.16
N VAL A 191 15.24 -13.58 0.93
CA VAL A 191 14.15 -14.48 0.49
C VAL A 191 12.87 -13.69 0.21
N LEU A 192 12.42 -12.86 1.16
CA LEU A 192 11.17 -12.10 1.02
C LEU A 192 11.25 -11.03 -0.07
N ALA A 193 12.40 -10.36 -0.22
CA ALA A 193 12.64 -9.43 -1.32
C ALA A 193 12.63 -10.10 -2.70
N GLY A 194 12.93 -11.41 -2.76
CA GLY A 194 12.77 -12.23 -3.97
C GLY A 194 11.33 -12.55 -4.34
N ILE A 195 10.38 -12.41 -3.40
CA ILE A 195 8.95 -12.67 -3.61
C ILE A 195 8.20 -11.35 -3.86
N ILE A 196 8.41 -10.37 -2.98
CA ILE A 196 7.71 -9.09 -2.97
C ILE A 196 8.73 -7.96 -3.20
N PRO A 197 8.51 -7.05 -4.17
CA PRO A 197 9.37 -5.91 -4.38
C PRO A 197 9.53 -5.09 -3.09
N MET A 198 10.79 -4.91 -2.66
CA MET A 198 11.12 -4.29 -1.37
C MET A 198 11.81 -2.94 -1.58
N TYR A 199 11.36 -1.92 -0.84
CA TYR A 199 11.80 -0.53 -0.89
C TYR A 199 12.12 -0.02 0.51
N PRO A 200 13.00 0.98 0.66
CA PRO A 200 13.28 1.57 1.97
C PRO A 200 12.08 2.35 2.48
N LEU A 201 11.80 2.28 3.78
CA LEU A 201 10.76 3.09 4.41
C LEU A 201 11.23 4.55 4.59
N THR A 202 11.22 5.27 3.47
CA THR A 202 11.59 6.67 3.30
C THR A 202 10.58 7.31 2.35
N PRO A 203 10.41 8.65 2.34
CA PRO A 203 9.56 9.31 1.36
C PRO A 203 9.86 8.90 -0.09
N HIS A 204 11.14 8.82 -0.45
CA HIS A 204 11.55 8.41 -1.79
C HIS A 204 11.24 6.94 -2.08
N GLY A 205 11.56 6.02 -1.16
CA GLY A 205 11.25 4.60 -1.36
C GLY A 205 9.74 4.31 -1.45
N ILE A 206 8.93 5.10 -0.74
CA ILE A 206 7.47 5.06 -0.88
C ILE A 206 7.05 5.54 -2.27
N GLU A 207 7.60 6.66 -2.75
CA GLU A 207 7.36 7.17 -4.10
C GLU A 207 7.73 6.14 -5.17
N GLU A 208 8.91 5.52 -5.07
CA GLU A 208 9.36 4.47 -5.97
C GLU A 208 8.40 3.28 -5.99
N ALA A 209 7.95 2.82 -4.81
CA ALA A 209 6.98 1.74 -4.69
C ALA A 209 5.67 2.07 -5.40
N VAL A 210 5.15 3.29 -5.19
CA VAL A 210 3.90 3.77 -5.81
C VAL A 210 4.04 3.85 -7.33
N ILE A 211 5.12 4.44 -7.83
CA ILE A 211 5.40 4.54 -9.27
C ILE A 211 5.48 3.15 -9.89
N ALA A 212 6.16 2.20 -9.24
CA ALA A 212 6.28 0.83 -9.72
C ALA A 212 4.91 0.13 -9.78
N MET A 213 4.08 0.30 -8.75
CA MET A 213 2.74 -0.30 -8.71
C MET A 213 1.78 0.30 -9.74
N ASN A 214 1.84 1.60 -10.00
CA ASN A 214 0.99 2.25 -10.99
C ASN A 214 1.29 1.83 -12.43
N LYS A 215 2.52 1.39 -12.72
CA LYS A 215 2.88 0.84 -14.04
C LYS A 215 2.24 -0.51 -14.33
N ILE A 216 1.72 -1.19 -13.30
CA ILE A 216 1.07 -2.50 -13.43
C ILE A 216 -0.34 -2.30 -13.94
N LYS A 217 -0.57 -2.63 -15.21
CA LYS A 217 -1.92 -2.75 -15.78
C LYS A 217 -2.55 -4.05 -15.30
N ILE A 218 -3.64 -3.95 -14.53
CA ILE A 218 -4.47 -5.11 -14.20
C ILE A 218 -5.36 -5.34 -15.42
N ILE A 219 -5.05 -6.37 -16.21
CA ILE A 219 -5.90 -6.78 -17.33
C ILE A 219 -7.12 -7.48 -16.70
N LYS A 220 -8.31 -6.90 -16.92
CA LYS A 220 -9.60 -7.49 -16.53
C LYS A 220 -9.99 -8.65 -17.45
#